data_AF-A0A7X9R4A8-F1
#
_entry.id   AF-A0A7X9R4A8-F1
#
_cell.length_a   1.000
_cell.length_b   1.000
_cell.length_c   1.000
_cell.angle_alpha   90.00
_cell.angle_beta   90.00
_cell.angle_gamma   90.00
#
_symmetry.space_group_name_H-M   'P 1'
#
loop_
_entity.id
_entity.type
_entity.pdbx_description
1 polymer ?
#
loop_
_entity_poly.entity_id
_entity_poly.type
_entity_poly.pdbx_seq_one_letter_code
_entity_poly.pdbx_strand_id
1 'polypeptide(L)'
;MSLYVDHTALEEITATCGAASRTVGEVGETVPLSVDAGDATALVLGIAALLLENGGELVAALAKTSVVVAEINTAYRNGDHDLASDLTRAWTE
;
A
#
# COMPACT_ATOMS: atom_id res chain seq x y z
N MET A 1 -13.27 22.71 16.35
CA MET A 1 -13.31 21.32 15.85
C MET A 1 -11.86 20.84 15.82
N SER A 2 -11.42 20.04 16.80
CA SER A 2 -10.08 19.45 16.76
C SER A 2 -10.15 18.19 15.89
N LEU A 3 -9.49 18.22 14.74
CA LEU A 3 -9.28 17.02 13.95
C LEU A 3 -8.20 16.20 14.69
N TYR A 4 -8.60 15.10 15.33
CA TYR A 4 -7.64 14.15 15.88
C TYR A 4 -7.24 13.18 14.76
N VAL A 5 -5.94 13.08 14.48
CA VAL A 5 -5.38 12.14 13.51
C VAL A 5 -4.72 11.01 14.28
N ASP A 6 -5.18 9.78 14.05
CA ASP A 6 -4.55 8.59 14.62
C ASP A 6 -3.36 8.15 13.75
N HIS A 7 -2.18 8.62 14.13
CA HIS A 7 -0.93 8.28 13.43
C HIS A 7 -0.58 6.78 13.52
N THR A 8 -1.04 6.07 14.56
CA THR A 8 -0.77 4.64 14.72
C THR A 8 -1.58 3.85 13.70
N ALA A 9 -2.86 4.20 13.55
CA ALA A 9 -3.71 3.59 12.53
C ALA A 9 -3.17 3.83 11.11
N LEU A 10 -2.65 5.03 10.81
CA LEU A 10 -2.02 5.31 9.52
C LEU A 10 -0.75 4.48 9.28
N GLU A 11 0.10 4.31 10.31
CA GLU A 11 1.28 3.44 10.24
C GLU A 11 0.91 1.97 10.04
N GLU A 12 -0.13 1.48 10.73
CA GLU A 12 -0.65 0.13 10.56
C GLU A 12 -1.18 -0.12 9.15
N ILE A 13 -1.88 0.87 8.55
CA ILE A 13 -2.35 0.80 7.17
C ILE A 13 -1.17 0.74 6.20
N THR A 14 -0.17 1.62 6.37
CA THR A 14 1.05 1.61 5.55
C THR A 14 1.75 0.24 5.63
N ALA A 15 1.92 -0.30 6.84
CA ALA A 15 2.55 -1.61 7.07
C ALA A 15 1.74 -2.76 6.45
N THR A 16 0.42 -2.75 6.62
CA THR A 16 -0.49 -3.78 6.09
C THR A 16 -0.48 -3.77 4.57
N CYS A 17 -0.61 -2.60 3.93
CA CYS A 17 -0.55 -2.49 2.48
C CYS A 17 0.80 -2.94 1.92
N GLY A 18 1.91 -2.58 2.58
CA GLY A 18 3.25 -3.01 2.19
C GLY A 18 3.48 -4.52 2.35
N ALA A 19 2.95 -5.13 3.42
CA ALA A 19 3.02 -6.57 3.64
C ALA A 19 2.14 -7.34 2.63
N ALA A 20 0.91 -6.86 2.39
CA ALA A 20 0.00 -7.45 1.41
C ALA A 20 0.56 -7.38 -0.01
N SER A 21 1.13 -6.24 -0.40
CA SER A 21 1.81 -6.06 -1.70
C SER A 21 2.93 -7.09 -1.90
N ARG A 22 3.80 -7.27 -0.89
CA ARG A 22 4.87 -8.28 -0.95
C ARG A 22 4.33 -9.71 -1.04
N THR A 23 3.34 -10.04 -0.21
CA THR A 23 2.75 -11.39 -0.18
C THR A 23 2.15 -11.75 -1.54
N VAL A 24 1.41 -10.84 -2.17
CA VAL A 24 0.82 -11.08 -3.50
C VAL A 24 1.91 -11.19 -4.57
N GLY A 25 2.96 -10.37 -4.48
CA GLY A 25 4.12 -10.46 -5.36
C GLY A 25 4.82 -11.82 -5.28
N GLU A 26 5.09 -12.30 -4.07
CA GLU A 26 5.70 -13.62 -3.82
C GLU A 26 4.84 -14.78 -4.37
N VAL A 27 3.51 -14.71 -4.22
CA VAL A 27 2.61 -15.70 -4.83
C VAL A 27 2.72 -15.66 -6.35
N GLY A 28 2.82 -14.48 -6.95
CA GLY A 28 3.05 -14.31 -8.38
C GLY A 28 4.30 -15.04 -8.89
N GLU A 29 5.39 -15.05 -8.12
CA GLU A 29 6.62 -15.76 -8.44
C GLU A 29 6.47 -17.29 -8.42
N THR A 30 5.45 -17.82 -7.74
CA THR A 30 5.16 -19.26 -7.70
C THR A 30 4.34 -19.74 -8.90
N VAL A 31 3.84 -18.84 -9.74
CA VAL A 31 3.01 -19.21 -10.89
C VAL A 31 3.89 -19.86 -11.97
N PRO A 32 3.57 -21.08 -12.43
CA PRO A 32 4.36 -21.76 -13.45
C PRO A 32 4.26 -21.06 -14.80
N LEU A 33 5.42 -20.82 -15.43
CA LEU A 33 5.51 -20.19 -16.76
C LEU A 33 5.02 -21.10 -17.90
N SER A 34 4.92 -22.40 -17.64
CA SER A 34 4.43 -23.41 -18.58
C SER A 34 3.64 -24.47 -17.83
N VAL A 35 2.50 -24.86 -18.40
CA VAL A 35 1.66 -25.93 -17.88
C VAL A 35 1.43 -26.93 -18.99
N ASP A 36 1.52 -28.23 -18.68
CA ASP A 36 1.08 -29.29 -19.58
C ASP A 36 -0.28 -29.81 -19.08
N ALA A 37 -1.35 -29.36 -19.73
CA ALA A 37 -2.72 -29.79 -19.46
C ALA A 37 -3.38 -30.41 -20.71
N GLY A 38 -2.59 -30.89 -21.67
CA GLY A 38 -3.08 -31.38 -22.95
C GLY A 38 -3.90 -30.31 -23.70
N ASP A 39 -5.11 -30.68 -24.14
CA ASP A 39 -6.03 -29.78 -24.86
C ASP A 39 -6.45 -28.54 -24.05
N ALA A 40 -6.36 -28.60 -22.71
CA ALA A 40 -6.71 -27.49 -21.83
C ALA A 40 -5.56 -26.49 -21.62
N THR A 41 -4.36 -26.76 -22.13
CA THR A 41 -3.15 -25.95 -21.90
C THR A 41 -3.37 -24.47 -22.19
N ALA A 42 -3.97 -24.14 -23.35
CA ALA A 42 -4.23 -22.76 -23.72
C ALA A 42 -5.19 -22.04 -22.77
N LEU A 43 -6.21 -22.75 -22.28
CA LEU A 43 -7.21 -22.20 -21.36
C LEU A 43 -6.62 -21.95 -19.97
N VAL A 44 -5.84 -22.91 -19.45
CA VAL A 44 -5.17 -22.78 -18.15
C VAL A 44 -4.15 -21.66 -18.19
N LEU A 45 -3.35 -21.56 -19.26
CA LEU A 45 -2.36 -20.50 -19.42
C LEU A 45 -3.02 -19.11 -19.53
N GLY A 46 -4.15 -19.01 -20.23
CA GLY A 46 -4.93 -17.77 -20.32
C GLY A 46 -5.49 -17.31 -18.97
N ILE A 47 -6.00 -18.23 -18.15
CA ILE A 47 -6.47 -17.93 -16.80
C ILE A 47 -5.31 -17.46 -15.92
N ALA A 48 -4.17 -18.16 -15.97
CA ALA A 48 -2.97 -17.79 -15.21
C ALA A 48 -2.46 -16.39 -15.62
N ALA A 49 -2.47 -16.07 -16.91
CA ALA A 49 -2.07 -14.76 -17.41
C ALA A 49 -2.97 -13.64 -16.87
N LEU A 50 -4.30 -13.82 -16.91
CA LEU A 50 -5.25 -12.84 -16.36
C LEU A 50 -5.10 -12.67 -14.84
N LEU A 51 -4.83 -13.76 -14.12
CA LEU A 51 -4.58 -13.69 -12.67
C LEU A 51 -3.28 -12.94 -12.36
N LEU A 52 -2.21 -13.17 -13.13
CA LEU A 52 -0.94 -12.46 -12.98
C LEU A 52 -1.06 -10.97 -13.32
N GLU A 53 -1.80 -10.63 -14.37
CA GLU A 53 -2.04 -9.24 -14.78
C GLU A 53 -2.79 -8.48 -13.68
N ASN A 54 -3.95 -8.99 -13.26
CA ASN A 54 -4.74 -8.39 -12.17
C ASN A 54 -3.97 -8.37 -10.84
N GLY A 55 -3.18 -9.42 -10.56
CA GLY A 55 -2.32 -9.50 -9.38
C GLY A 55 -1.23 -8.44 -9.38
N GLY A 56 -0.58 -8.20 -10.53
CA GLY A 56 0.42 -7.15 -10.69
C GLY A 56 -0.14 -5.76 -10.47
N GLU A 57 -1.33 -5.47 -11.02
CA GLU A 57 -2.04 -4.21 -10.78
C GLU A 57 -2.37 -4.02 -9.29
N LEU A 58 -2.82 -5.08 -8.62
CA LEU A 58 -3.11 -5.07 -7.19
C LEU A 58 -1.85 -4.78 -6.35
N VAL A 59 -0.72 -5.43 -6.66
CA VAL A 59 0.57 -5.20 -6.00
C VAL A 59 0.97 -3.73 -6.13
N ALA A 60 0.87 -3.16 -7.34
CA ALA A 60 1.20 -1.76 -7.60
C ALA A 60 0.25 -0.80 -6.86
N ALA A 61 -1.05 -1.09 -6.85
CA ALA A 61 -2.04 -0.29 -6.13
C ALA A 61 -1.77 -0.29 -4.61
N LEU A 62 -1.49 -1.45 -4.01
CA LEU A 62 -1.19 -1.57 -2.59
C LEU A 62 0.11 -0.84 -2.21
N ALA A 63 1.16 -0.97 -3.03
CA ALA A 63 2.41 -0.25 -2.82
C ALA A 63 2.20 1.27 -2.88
N LYS A 64 1.45 1.75 -3.87
CA LYS A 64 1.13 3.18 -4.01
C LYS A 64 0.31 3.70 -2.83
N THR A 65 -0.70 2.95 -2.39
CA THR A 65 -1.50 3.31 -1.21
C THR A 65 -0.65 3.40 0.05
N SER A 66 0.27 2.45 0.26
CA SER A 66 1.19 2.47 1.40
C SER A 66 2.02 3.77 1.45
N VAL A 67 2.57 4.18 0.30
CA VAL A 67 3.34 5.43 0.16
C VAL A 67 2.47 6.66 0.43
N VAL A 68 1.30 6.75 -0.21
CA VAL A 68 0.40 7.90 -0.05
C VAL A 68 -0.05 8.06 1.41
N VAL A 69 -0.38 6.96 2.10
CA VAL A 69 -0.77 7.00 3.51
C VAL A 69 0.40 7.46 4.39
N ALA A 70 1.64 7.03 4.10
CA ALA A 70 2.82 7.47 4.83
C ALA A 70 3.12 8.97 4.61
N GLU A 71 2.93 9.47 3.39
CA GLU A 71 3.06 10.90 3.05
C GLU A 71 2.01 11.73 3.79
N ILE A 72 0.75 11.28 3.81
CA ILE A 72 -0.34 11.93 4.55
C ILE A 72 -0.02 11.98 6.05
N ASN A 73 0.44 10.85 6.62
CA ASN A 73 0.83 10.78 8.02
C ASN A 73 1.95 11.79 8.36
N THR A 74 2.94 11.91 7.48
CA THR A 74 4.04 12.88 7.61
C THR A 74 3.54 14.31 7.51
N ALA A 75 2.64 14.60 6.57
CA ALA A 75 2.05 15.93 6.41
C ALA A 75 1.28 16.37 7.66
N TYR A 76 0.49 15.48 8.26
CA TYR A 76 -0.21 15.77 9.52
C TYR A 76 0.77 16.03 10.66
N ARG A 77 1.82 15.21 10.82
CA ARG A 77 2.84 15.42 11.87
C ARG A 77 3.56 16.77 11.72
N ASN A 78 3.89 17.16 10.50
CA ASN A 78 4.52 18.45 10.23
C ASN A 78 3.57 19.60 10.56
N GLY A 79 2.30 19.48 10.15
CA GLY A 79 1.26 20.47 10.48
C GLY A 79 1.08 20.64 11.99
N ASP A 80 1.04 19.54 12.75
CA ASP A 80 0.94 19.58 14.21
C ASP A 80 2.16 20.24 14.86
N HIS A 81 3.37 20.01 14.33
CA HIS A 81 4.58 20.65 14.80
C HIS A 81 4.59 22.16 14.57
N ASP A 82 4.20 22.60 13.37
CA ASP A 82 4.11 24.02 13.01
C ASP A 82 3.08 24.74 13.90
N LEU A 83 1.92 24.12 14.11
CA LEU A 83 0.86 24.66 14.96
C LEU A 83 1.30 24.77 16.43
N ALA A 84 2.03 23.77 16.93
CA ALA A 84 2.61 23.80 18.28
C ALA A 84 3.69 24.88 18.43
N SER A 85 4.52 25.08 17.40
CA SER A 85 5.52 26.15 17.35
C SER A 85 4.88 27.53 17.38
N ASP A 86 3.84 27.75 16.57
CA ASP A 86 3.07 28.99 16.54
C ASP A 86 2.38 29.28 17.87
N LEU A 87 1.79 28.26 18.50
CA LEU A 87 1.17 28.40 19.81
C LEU A 87 2.21 28.79 20.86
N THR A 88 3.39 28.15 20.84
CA THR A 88 4.48 28.46 21.79
C THR A 88 4.93 29.91 21.60
N ARG A 89 5.17 30.34 20.36
CA ARG A 89 5.54 31.73 20.05
C ARG A 89 4.51 32.73 20.56
N ALA A 90 3.22 32.49 20.30
CA ALA A 90 2.14 33.36 20.75
C ALA A 90 1.98 33.46 22.28
N TRP A 91 2.49 32.48 23.04
CA TRP A 91 2.49 32.51 24.50
C TRP A 91 3.76 33.14 25.11
N THR A 92 4.82 33.30 24.31
CA THR A 92 6.12 33.80 24.78
C THR A 92 6.36 35.27 24.41
N GLU A 93 5.58 35.82 23.48
CA GLU A 93 5.48 37.27 23.16
C GLU A 93 4.40 37.96 24.00
#